data_AF-A0A923UL14-F1
#
_entry.id   AF-A0A923UL14-F1
#
_cell.length_a   1.000
_cell.length_b   1.000
_cell.length_c   1.000
_cell.angle_alpha   90.00
_cell.angle_beta   90.00
_cell.angle_gamma   90.00
#
_symmetry.space_group_name_H-M   'P 1'
#
loop_
_entity.id
_entity.type
_entity.pdbx_description
1 polymer ?
#
loop_
_entity_poly.entity_id
_entity_poly.type
_entity_poly.pdbx_seq_one_letter_code
_entity_poly.pdbx_strand_id
1 'polypeptide(L)' 'MTYQETIEYLYQQLPVFHRIGKQAFKADLYNTIKLCEHLDNPHQKFKTIHIAGTNGKGSSSHFIASILQSAGYKTGL' A
#
# COMPACT_ATOMS: atom_id res chain seq x y z
N MET A 1 7.45 2.77 -20.54
CA MET A 1 7.46 1.44 -19.92
C MET A 1 6.17 0.72 -20.25
N THR A 2 6.25 -0.50 -20.73
CA THR A 2 5.11 -1.42 -20.84
C THR A 2 4.73 -1.96 -19.46
N TYR A 3 3.58 -2.63 -19.34
CA TYR A 3 3.18 -3.32 -18.10
C TYR A 3 4.28 -4.28 -17.63
N GLN A 4 4.81 -5.10 -18.54
CA GLN A 4 5.82 -6.10 -18.23
C GLN A 4 7.13 -5.45 -17.75
N GLU A 5 7.60 -4.41 -18.44
CA GLU A 5 8.80 -3.65 -18.05
C GLU A 5 8.63 -3.02 -16.66
N THR A 6 7.44 -2.50 -16.35
CA THR A 6 7.16 -1.89 -15.05
C THR A 6 7.19 -2.93 -13.93
N ILE A 7 6.59 -4.10 -14.15
CA ILE A 7 6.61 -5.20 -13.19
C ILE A 7 8.05 -5.66 -12.94
N GLU A 8 8.86 -5.82 -14.00
CA GLU A 8 10.25 -6.21 -13.87
C GLU A 8 11.07 -5.18 -13.10
N TYR A 9 10.91 -3.89 -13.43
CA TYR A 9 11.53 -2.79 -12.69
C TYR A 9 11.20 -2.85 -11.19
N LEU A 10 9.92 -3.04 -10.83
CA LEU A 10 9.50 -3.11 -9.42
C LEU A 10 10.11 -4.31 -8.68
N TYR A 11 10.16 -5.50 -9.29
CA TYR A 11 10.76 -6.69 -8.67
C TYR A 11 12.27 -6.55 -8.46
N GLN A 12 12.98 -5.81 -9.31
CA GLN A 12 14.41 -5.53 -9.12
C GLN A 12 14.70 -4.60 -7.93
N GLN A 13 13.72 -3.79 -7.48
CA GLN A 13 13.88 -2.90 -6.32
C GLN A 13 13.53 -3.56 -4.97
N LEU A 14 12.71 -4.61 -4.97
CA LEU A 14 12.33 -5.42 -3.81
C LEU A 14 13.41 -6.31 -3.12
N PRO A 15 14.61 -6.62 -3.68
CA PRO A 15 15.50 -7.65 -3.11
C PRO A 15 16.08 -7.35 -1.72
N VAL A 16 15.97 -6.12 -1.24
CA VAL A 16 16.69 -5.65 -0.05
C VAL A 16 16.22 -6.39 1.22
N PHE A 17 14.92 -6.59 1.40
CA PHE A 17 14.39 -7.18 2.64
C PHE A 17 14.56 -8.70 2.74
N HIS A 18 14.33 -9.41 1.64
CA HIS A 18 14.49 -10.87 1.58
C HIS A 18 15.97 -11.32 1.58
N ARG A 19 16.90 -10.50 1.04
CA ARG A 19 18.32 -10.86 0.95
C ARG A 19 19.15 -10.43 2.16
N ILE A 20 18.84 -9.29 2.78
CA ILE A 20 19.65 -8.69 3.87
C ILE A 20 19.04 -8.98 5.26
N GLY A 21 17.80 -9.47 5.31
CA GLY A 21 17.12 -9.84 6.55
C GLY A 21 16.83 -8.62 7.43
N LYS A 22 16.80 -8.82 8.76
CA LYS A 22 16.41 -7.79 9.75
C LYS A 22 17.25 -6.50 9.67
N GLN A 23 18.47 -6.54 9.12
CA GLN A 23 19.33 -5.35 8.97
C GLN A 23 18.82 -4.36 7.92
N ALA A 24 17.99 -4.81 6.96
CA ALA A 24 17.34 -3.93 5.99
C ALA A 24 16.05 -3.27 6.52
N PHE A 25 15.60 -3.63 7.73
CA PHE A 25 14.40 -3.04 8.32
C PHE A 25 14.70 -1.63 8.84
N LYS A 26 14.25 -0.64 8.09
CA LYS A 26 14.16 0.73 8.55
C LYS A 26 12.81 0.90 9.25
N ALA A 27 12.83 1.13 10.56
CA ALA A 27 11.61 1.27 11.36
C ALA A 27 10.89 2.61 11.15
N ASP A 28 11.50 3.55 10.44
CA ASP A 28 10.92 4.85 10.12
C ASP A 28 10.18 4.86 8.77
N LEU A 29 9.34 5.88 8.59
CA LEU A 29 8.55 6.09 7.37
C LEU A 29 9.14 7.19 6.48
N TYR A 30 10.40 7.58 6.67
CA TYR A 30 10.97 8.79 6.06
C TYR A 30 10.87 8.80 4.54
N ASN A 31 11.23 7.69 3.89
CA ASN A 31 11.19 7.57 2.43
C ASN A 31 9.74 7.63 1.91
N THR A 32 8.81 6.98 2.61
CA THR A 32 7.38 6.99 2.27
C THR A 32 6.78 8.39 2.39
N ILE A 33 7.11 9.11 3.47
CA ILE A 33 6.65 10.49 3.68
C ILE A 33 7.19 11.40 2.57
N LYS A 34 8.51 11.35 2.29
CA LYS A 34 9.11 12.12 1.19
C LYS A 34 8.49 11.84 -0.17
N LEU A 35 8.22 10.57 -0.48
CA LEU A 35 7.57 10.19 -1.72
C LEU A 35 6.14 10.74 -1.80
N CYS A 36 5.39 10.67 -0.69
CA CYS A 36 4.04 11.24 -0.62
C CYS A 36 4.05 12.77 -0.81
N GLU A 37 4.97 13.47 -0.17
CA GLU A 37 5.16 14.92 -0.33
C GLU A 37 5.46 15.27 -1.78
N HIS A 38 6.35 14.52 -2.44
CA HIS A 38 6.66 14.72 -3.86
C HIS A 38 5.46 14.51 -4.79
N LEU A 39 4.51 13.66 -4.40
CA LEU A 39 3.27 13.39 -5.13
C LEU A 39 2.09 14.28 -4.70
N ASP A 40 2.34 15.34 -3.91
CA ASP A 40 1.33 16.24 -3.38
C ASP A 40 0.29 15.52 -2.49
N ASN A 41 0.80 14.71 -1.55
CA ASN A 41 0.07 14.03 -0.48
C ASN A 41 -1.28 13.41 -0.89
N PRO A 42 -1.31 12.51 -1.91
CA PRO A 42 -2.55 12.02 -2.48
C PRO A 42 -3.39 11.22 -1.48
N HIS A 43 -2.75 10.58 -0.50
CA HIS A 43 -3.39 9.83 0.59
C HIS A 43 -4.29 10.69 1.50
N GLN A 44 -4.19 12.03 1.44
CA GLN A 44 -5.04 12.95 2.20
C GLN A 44 -6.29 13.41 1.41
N LYS A 45 -6.37 13.07 0.12
CA LYS A 45 -7.43 13.55 -0.79
C LYS A 45 -8.72 12.73 -0.71
N PHE A 46 -8.76 11.67 0.09
CA PHE A 46 -9.92 10.80 0.25
C PHE A 46 -10.02 10.24 1.69
N LYS A 47 -11.22 9.80 2.06
CA LYS A 47 -11.45 9.15 3.36
C LYS A 47 -10.84 7.76 3.36
N THR A 48 -10.14 7.41 4.44
CA THR A 48 -9.40 6.15 4.56
C THR A 48 -9.84 5.40 5.81
N ILE A 49 -10.01 4.08 5.68
CA ILE A 49 -10.19 3.15 6.80
C ILE A 49 -8.90 2.35 6.93
N HIS A 50 -8.23 2.42 8.08
CA HIS A 50 -6.98 1.70 8.34
C HIS A 50 -7.25 0.38 9.07
N ILE A 51 -6.80 -0.74 8.51
CA ILE A 51 -7.09 -2.08 9.02
C ILE A 51 -5.77 -2.79 9.37
N ALA A 52 -5.57 -3.06 10.66
CA ALA A 52 -4.42 -3.78 11.21
C ALA A 52 -4.89 -5.02 12.01
N GLY A 53 -3.96 -5.88 12.43
CA GLY A 53 -4.25 -7.16 13.11
C GLY A 53 -3.28 -8.26 12.70
N THR A 54 -3.45 -9.47 13.23
CA THR A 54 -2.65 -10.66 12.83
C THR A 54 -3.40 -11.46 11.77
N ASN A 55 -4.68 -11.73 12.01
CA ASN A 55 -5.57 -12.48 11.11
C ASN A 55 -6.76 -11.62 10.68
N GLY A 56 -7.46 -12.03 9.62
CA GLY A 56 -8.74 -11.43 9.22
C GLY A 56 -8.69 -10.08 8.51
N LYS A 57 -7.54 -9.37 8.46
CA LYS A 57 -7.40 -8.06 7.79
C LYS A 57 -7.94 -8.05 6.36
N GLY A 58 -7.58 -9.06 5.56
CA GLY A 58 -8.03 -9.17 4.16
C GLY A 58 -9.54 -9.44 4.05
N SER A 59 -10.08 -10.33 4.88
CA SER A 59 -11.53 -10.61 4.89
C SER A 59 -12.34 -9.40 5.35
N SER A 60 -11.91 -8.75 6.44
CA SER A 60 -12.56 -7.54 6.96
C SER A 60 -12.49 -6.38 5.96
N SER A 61 -11.34 -6.16 5.32
CA SER A 61 -11.20 -5.10 4.31
C SER A 61 -12.10 -5.35 3.12
N HIS A 62 -12.21 -6.61 2.67
CA HIS A 62 -13.10 -7.00 1.58
C HIS A 62 -14.57 -6.78 1.93
N PHE A 63 -15.01 -7.21 3.13
CA PHE A 63 -16.39 -6.98 3.56
C PHE A 63 -16.74 -5.49 3.64
N ILE A 64 -15.86 -4.69 4.23
CA ILE A 64 -16.06 -3.23 4.32
C ILE A 64 -16.15 -2.61 2.93
N ALA A 65 -15.24 -2.99 2.02
CA ALA A 65 -15.25 -2.47 0.66
C ALA A 65 -16.56 -2.83 -0.08
N SER A 66 -16.99 -4.09 0.00
CA SER A 66 -18.23 -4.55 -0.64
C SER A 66 -19.47 -3.85 -0.09
N ILE A 67 -19.53 -3.61 1.23
CA ILE A 67 -20.62 -2.85 1.85
C ILE A 67 -20.63 -1.40 1.35
N LEU A 68 -19.48 -0.72 1.34
CA LEU A 68 -19.39 0.66 0.87
C LEU A 68 -19.70 0.79 -0.62
N GLN A 69 -19.23 -0.13 -1.45
CA GLN A 69 -19.58 -0.19 -2.88
C GLN A 69 -21.09 -0.40 -3.07
N SER A 70 -21.69 -1.34 -2.33
CA SER A 70 -23.13 -1.60 -2.37
C SER A 70 -23.96 -0.41 -1.90
N ALA A 71 -23.43 0.40 -0.98
CA ALA A 71 -24.03 1.64 -0.52
C ALA A 71 -23.78 2.84 -1.48
N GLY A 72 -23.16 2.62 -2.65
CA GLY A 72 -22.96 3.64 -3.69
C GLY A 72 -21.67 4.46 -3.56
N TYR A 73 -20.77 4.12 -2.64
CA TYR A 73 -19.49 4.82 -2.50
C TYR A 73 -18.46 4.31 -3.50
N LYS A 74 -17.74 5.24 -4.15
CA LYS A 74 -16.54 4.91 -4.93
C LYS A 74 -15.42 4.45 -3.99
N THR A 75 -15.26 3.14 -3.87
CA THR A 75 -14.37 2.52 -2.87
C THR A 75 -13.23 1.78 -3.56
N GLY A 76 -11.99 2.08 -3.16
CA GLY A 76 -10.79 1.33 -3.55
C GLY A 76 -10.38 0.34 -2.46
N LEU A 77 -10.00 -0.87 -2.86
CA LEU A 77 -9.37 -1.90 -2.02
C LEU A 77 -8.31 -2.64 -2.84
#